data_AF-A0A4R5L623-F1
#
_entry.id   AF-A0A4R5L623-F1
#
_cell.length_a   1.000
_cell.length_b   1.000
_cell.length_c   1.000
_cell.angle_alpha   90.00
_cell.angle_beta   90.00
_cell.angle_gamma   90.00
#
_symmetry.space_group_name_H-M   'P 1'
#
loop_
_entity.id
_entity.type
_entity.pdbx_description
1 polymer ?
#
loop_
_entity_poly.entity_id
_entity_poly.type
_entity_poly.pdbx_seq_one_letter_code
_entity_poly.pdbx_strand_id
1 'polypeptide(L)'
;MVPHDDIAREAGRRTFARAGNHAMHDSMSAIRPNNARELADLHSSPGQGSLSAPVLGNPDPAAARKLSIRVWSLSSLVPVPAGTSHGSARPRRYGQRT
;
A
#
# COMPACT_ATOMS: atom_id res chain seq x y z
N MET A 1 -14.62 7.15 24.17
CA MET A 1 -14.79 6.33 22.95
C MET A 1 -13.90 6.96 21.88
N VAL A 2 -12.85 6.27 21.44
CA VAL A 2 -12.00 6.77 20.35
C VAL A 2 -12.78 6.57 19.04
N PRO A 3 -12.92 7.58 18.17
CA PRO A 3 -13.53 7.41 16.87
C PRO A 3 -12.84 6.28 16.09
N HIS A 4 -13.61 5.40 15.45
CA HIS A 4 -13.08 4.26 14.68
C HIS A 4 -12.04 4.69 13.63
N ASP A 5 -12.21 5.91 13.09
CA ASP A 5 -11.29 6.55 12.15
C ASP A 5 -9.90 6.81 12.72
N ASP A 6 -9.80 7.21 13.98
CA ASP A 6 -8.51 7.55 14.61
C ASP A 6 -7.68 6.30 14.86
N ILE A 7 -8.34 5.19 15.19
CA ILE A 7 -7.70 3.87 15.35
C ILE A 7 -7.15 3.41 14.00
N ALA A 8 -7.94 3.48 12.93
CA ALA A 8 -7.51 3.07 11.59
C ALA A 8 -6.36 3.94 11.08
N ARG A 9 -6.40 5.25 11.34
CA ARG A 9 -5.34 6.20 10.98
C ARG A 9 -4.03 5.88 11.71
N GLU A 10 -4.07 5.69 13.03
CA GLU A 10 -2.88 5.41 13.84
C GLU A 10 -2.30 4.02 13.56
N ALA A 11 -3.16 3.00 13.46
CA ALA A 11 -2.75 1.65 13.07
C ALA A 11 -2.07 1.65 11.71
N GLY A 12 -2.59 2.46 10.78
CA GLY A 12 -1.97 2.70 9.51
C GLY A 12 -0.53 3.21 9.69
N ARG A 13 -0.36 4.40 10.27
CA ARG A 13 0.96 5.01 10.50
C ARG A 13 1.99 4.04 11.11
N ARG A 14 1.58 3.25 12.12
CA ARG A 14 2.48 2.29 12.81
C ARG A 14 2.88 1.09 11.95
N THR A 15 1.95 0.56 11.16
CA THR A 15 2.20 -0.64 10.34
C THR A 15 3.16 -0.30 9.20
N PHE A 16 3.07 0.91 8.64
CA PHE A 16 3.90 1.32 7.48
C PHE A 16 5.31 1.76 7.84
N ALA A 17 5.54 2.25 9.06
CA ALA A 17 6.89 2.50 9.56
C ALA A 17 7.78 1.24 9.58
N ARG A 18 7.19 0.06 9.48
CA ARG A 18 7.87 -1.23 9.45
C ARG A 18 7.82 -1.92 8.08
N ALA A 19 7.10 -1.35 7.12
CA ALA A 19 6.95 -1.92 5.80
C ALA A 19 8.17 -1.59 4.92
N GLY A 20 8.61 -2.55 4.11
CA GLY A 20 9.74 -2.36 3.19
C GLY A 20 9.41 -1.40 2.04
N ASN A 21 10.43 -1.11 1.22
CA ASN A 21 10.25 -0.36 -0.02
C ASN A 21 9.24 -1.09 -0.92
N HIS A 22 8.39 -0.34 -1.62
CA HIS A 22 7.36 -0.87 -2.53
C HIS A 22 6.20 -1.66 -1.88
N ALA A 23 6.01 -1.54 -0.57
CA ALA A 23 4.83 -2.10 0.08
C ALA A 23 3.54 -1.40 -0.35
N MET A 24 2.44 -2.16 -0.38
CA MET A 24 1.09 -1.65 -0.63
C MET A 24 0.27 -1.73 0.66
N HIS A 25 -0.30 -0.60 1.06
CA HIS A 25 -1.30 -0.56 2.13
C HIS A 25 -2.70 -0.68 1.54
N ASP A 26 -3.40 -1.78 1.83
CA ASP A 26 -4.84 -1.88 1.60
C ASP A 26 -5.62 -1.58 2.90
N SER A 27 -6.37 -0.48 2.90
CA SER A 27 -7.22 -0.10 4.02
C SER A 27 -8.68 -0.50 3.77
N MET A 28 -9.15 -1.50 4.50
CA MET A 28 -10.56 -1.95 4.47
C MET A 28 -11.46 -1.24 5.49
N SER A 29 -10.90 -0.32 6.28
CA SER A 29 -11.67 0.47 7.23
C SER A 29 -12.44 1.59 6.52
N ALA A 30 -13.69 1.79 6.92
CA ALA A 30 -14.49 2.93 6.47
C ALA A 30 -13.99 4.22 7.14
N ILE A 31 -12.92 4.80 6.61
CA ILE A 31 -12.31 6.05 7.10
C ILE A 31 -12.75 7.27 6.33
N ARG A 32 -12.70 8.45 6.96
CA ARG A 32 -12.89 9.74 6.27
C ARG A 32 -11.91 9.90 5.10
N PRO A 33 -12.35 10.49 3.98
CA PRO A 33 -11.49 10.73 2.81
C PRO A 33 -10.22 11.54 3.10
N ASN A 34 -10.28 12.51 4.01
CA ASN A 34 -9.09 13.29 4.38
C ASN A 34 -8.03 12.45 5.10
N ASN A 35 -8.44 11.49 5.95
CA ASN A 35 -7.50 10.59 6.61
C ASN A 35 -6.87 9.62 5.60
N ALA A 36 -7.65 9.16 4.60
CA ALA A 36 -7.12 8.34 3.52
C ALA A 36 -6.07 9.09 2.68
N ARG A 37 -6.27 10.39 2.43
CA ARG A 37 -5.28 11.24 1.76
C ARG A 37 -4.01 11.44 2.58
N GLU A 38 -4.14 11.79 3.86
CA GLU A 38 -3.00 11.94 4.76
C GLU A 38 -2.15 10.65 4.78
N LEU A 39 -2.80 9.49 4.85
CA LEU A 39 -2.12 8.20 4.77
C LEU A 39 -1.43 8.00 3.42
N ALA A 40 -2.10 8.28 2.30
CA ALA A 40 -1.50 8.14 0.97
C ALA A 40 -0.26 9.03 0.78
N ASP A 41 -0.31 10.28 1.25
CA ASP A 41 0.80 11.24 1.16
C ASP A 41 2.01 10.80 2.02
N LEU A 42 1.75 10.21 3.20
CA LEU A 42 2.81 9.61 4.02
C LEU A 42 3.51 8.44 3.32
N HIS A 43 2.79 7.71 2.46
CA HIS A 43 3.30 6.53 1.76
C HIS A 43 3.99 6.86 0.43
N SER A 44 3.91 8.09 -0.05
CA SER A 44 4.61 8.51 -1.28
C SER A 44 6.14 8.45 -1.13
N SER A 45 6.65 8.63 0.09
CA SER A 45 8.06 8.92 0.33
C SER A 45 9.05 7.73 0.31
N PRO A 46 8.62 6.45 0.33
CA PRO A 46 9.50 5.30 0.08
C PRO A 46 9.05 4.41 -1.10
N GLY A 47 8.32 4.97 -2.07
CA GLY A 47 7.79 4.21 -3.21
C GLY A 47 6.72 3.20 -2.84
N GLN A 48 6.08 3.41 -1.69
CA GLN A 48 4.93 2.64 -1.21
C GLN A 48 3.65 3.19 -1.86
N GLY A 49 2.63 2.34 -1.95
CA GLY A 49 1.32 2.72 -2.47
C GLY A 49 0.21 2.48 -1.45
N SER A 50 -0.91 3.16 -1.64
CA SER A 50 -2.09 2.97 -0.78
C SER A 50 -3.35 2.77 -1.62
N LEU A 51 -4.14 1.78 -1.22
CA LEU A 51 -5.48 1.49 -1.70
C LEU A 51 -6.45 1.68 -0.54
N SER A 52 -7.61 2.26 -0.84
CA SER A 52 -8.74 2.24 0.07
C SER A 52 -9.82 1.38 -0.54
N ALA A 53 -10.24 0.39 0.24
CA ALA A 53 -11.19 -0.63 -0.15
C ALA A 53 -12.19 -0.91 0.98
N PRO A 54 -12.92 0.12 1.47
CA PRO A 54 -13.72 -0.04 2.66
C PRO A 54 -14.83 -1.08 2.47
N VAL A 55 -14.92 -1.98 3.42
CA VAL A 55 -16.00 -2.96 3.48
C VAL A 55 -17.18 -2.32 4.21
N LEU A 56 -18.30 -2.21 3.50
CA LEU A 56 -19.55 -1.66 4.02
C LEU A 56 -20.57 -2.80 4.17
N GLY A 57 -21.26 -2.85 5.32
CA GLY A 57 -22.41 -3.74 5.52
C GLY A 57 -22.18 -4.85 6.55
N ASN A 58 -23.05 -5.85 6.52
CA ASN A 58 -23.09 -6.95 7.48
C ASN A 58 -21.82 -7.83 7.37
N PRO A 59 -21.19 -8.27 8.49
CA PRO A 59 -20.11 -9.25 8.49
C PRO A 59 -20.47 -10.62 7.89
N ASP A 60 -21.74 -11.02 7.84
CA ASP A 60 -22.16 -12.33 7.32
C ASP A 60 -21.73 -12.57 5.85
N PRO A 61 -21.93 -11.61 4.92
CA PRO A 61 -21.31 -11.64 3.60
C PRO A 61 -19.77 -11.79 3.58
N ALA A 62 -19.05 -11.25 4.57
CA ALA A 62 -17.60 -11.44 4.69
C ALA A 62 -17.26 -12.90 4.99
N ALA A 63 -17.94 -13.48 5.98
CA ALA A 63 -17.77 -14.89 6.34
C ALA A 63 -18.13 -15.82 5.17
N ALA A 64 -19.16 -15.47 4.39
CA ALA A 64 -19.60 -16.22 3.21
C ALA A 64 -18.77 -15.96 1.94
N ARG A 65 -17.72 -15.12 2.00
CA ARG A 65 -16.89 -14.71 0.85
C ARG A 65 -17.67 -14.06 -0.30
N LYS A 66 -18.70 -13.27 0.03
CA LYS A 66 -19.60 -12.59 -0.91
C LYS A 66 -19.55 -11.07 -0.76
N LEU A 67 -18.40 -10.51 -0.37
CA LEU A 67 -18.23 -9.07 -0.27
C LEU A 67 -18.16 -8.42 -1.65
N SER A 68 -18.91 -7.34 -1.81
CA SER A 68 -18.72 -6.39 -2.90
C SER A 68 -17.79 -5.28 -2.42
N ILE A 69 -16.53 -5.31 -2.87
CA ILE A 69 -15.51 -4.35 -2.44
C ILE A 69 -15.46 -3.20 -3.45
N ARG A 70 -15.67 -1.98 -2.96
CA ARG A 70 -15.40 -0.77 -3.75
C ARG A 70 -13.96 -0.34 -3.50
N VAL A 71 -13.13 -0.41 -4.54
CA VAL A 71 -11.71 -0.06 -4.47
C VAL A 71 -11.48 1.27 -5.16
N TRP A 72 -10.67 2.12 -4.53
CA TRP A 72 -10.09 3.28 -5.18
C TRP A 72 -8.63 3.42 -4.82
N SER A 73 -7.84 3.90 -5.78
CA SER A 73 -6.44 4.24 -5.55
C SER A 73 -6.34 5.72 -5.23
N LEU A 74 -5.67 6.03 -4.12
CA LEU A 74 -5.14 7.36 -3.91
C LEU A 74 -3.69 7.31 -4.39
N SER A 75 -3.49 7.71 -5.64
CA SER A 75 -2.15 7.86 -6.20
C SER A 75 -1.67 9.28 -5.88
N SER A 76 -0.73 9.39 -4.95
CA SER A 76 0.30 10.43 -5.07
C SER A 76 1.21 9.98 -6.20
N LEU A 77 1.35 10.75 -7.28
CA LEU A 77 2.35 10.50 -8.32
C LEU A 77 3.73 10.48 -7.67
N VAL A 78 4.29 9.30 -7.42
CA VAL A 78 5.70 9.15 -7.07
C VAL A 78 6.44 8.98 -8.40
N PRO A 79 7.33 9.91 -8.79
CA PRO A 79 8.25 9.62 -9.88
C PRO A 79 9.12 8.44 -9.43
N VAL A 80 9.01 7.31 -10.15
CA VAL A 80 10.00 6.23 -10.03
C VAL A 80 11.36 6.87 -10.30
N PRO A 81 12.31 6.88 -9.36
CA PRO A 81 13.61 7.46 -9.62
C PRO A 81 14.22 6.73 -10.81
N ALA A 82 14.49 7.48 -11.88
CA ALA A 82 15.21 7.02 -13.05
C ALA A 82 16.65 6.71 -12.64
N GLY A 83 16.88 5.56 -12.01
CA GLY A 83 18.16 5.27 -11.38
C GLY A 83 18.34 3.86 -10.84
N THR A 84 17.29 3.04 -10.73
CA THR A 84 17.48 1.62 -10.38
C THR A 84 17.89 0.85 -11.62
N SER A 85 19.15 1.02 -12.05
CA SER A 85 19.82 0.01 -12.85
C SER A 85 19.84 -1.26 -12.00
N HIS A 86 18.85 -2.13 -12.17
CA HIS A 86 19.01 -3.53 -11.83
C HIS A 86 20.27 -3.95 -12.56
N GLY A 87 21.31 -4.28 -11.79
CA GLY A 87 22.57 -4.76 -12.33
C GLY A 87 22.25 -5.83 -13.36
N SER A 88 22.39 -5.47 -14.63
CA SER A 88 22.41 -6.40 -15.72
C SER A 88 23.57 -7.32 -15.41
N ALA A 89 23.26 -8.47 -14.81
CA ALA A 89 24.16 -9.60 -14.80
C ALA A 89 24.39 -9.92 -16.28
N ARG A 90 25.45 -9.33 -16.84
CA ARG A 90 25.93 -9.71 -18.17
C ARG A 90 26.15 -11.22 -18.08
N PRO A 91 25.54 -12.02 -18.97
CA PRO A 91 25.79 -13.46 -18.96
C PRO A 91 27.30 -13.66 -19.10
N ARG A 92 27.93 -14.30 -18.12
CA ARG A 92 29.33 -14.73 -18.26
C ARG A 92 29.35 -15.66 -19.47
N ARG A 93 30.04 -15.26 -20.53
CA ARG A 93 30.32 -16.14 -21.66
C ARG A 93 31.06 -17.35 -21.10
N TYR A 94 30.42 -18.51 -21.23
CA TYR A 94 31.05 -19.80 -20.97
C TYR A 94 32.25 -19.93 -21.93
N GLY A 95 33.48 -20.02 -21.40
CA GLY A 95 34.66 -20.36 -22.21
C GLY A 95 35.91 -19.45 -22.14
N GLN A 96 36.18 -18.75 -21.04
CA GLN A 96 37.52 -18.13 -20.85
C GLN A 96 38.15 -18.71 -19.57
N ARG A 97 39.04 -19.69 -19.79
CA ARG A 97 40.03 -20.19 -18.83
C ARG A 97 41.21 -19.22 -18.79
N THR A 98 41.70 -18.95 -17.60
CA THR A 98 43.14 -18.87 -17.31
C THR A 98 43.38 -19.67 -16.06
#